data_AF-A0A949JQR6-F1
#
_entry.id   AF-A0A949JQR6-F1
#
_cell.length_a   1.000
_cell.length_b   1.000
_cell.length_c   1.000
_cell.angle_alpha   90.00
_cell.angle_beta   90.00
_cell.angle_gamma   90.00
#
_symmetry.space_group_name_H-M   'P 1'
#
loop_
_entity.id
_entity.type
_entity.pdbx_description
1 polymer ?
#
loop_
_entity_poly.entity_id
_entity_poly.type
_entity_poly.pdbx_seq_one_letter_code
_entity_poly.pdbx_strand_id
1 'polypeptide(L)'
;MSFWSQNKPKKPASPPLDTGQAVPVRRKIHRSPPIAFEAKQLAIEAIDCGADRQDVAQVLGVKSNTISTWIKSYNEKGIRGLCCKPSGKKVRKQCTELEKRILAHRTDKPKHGVRRISDELRMHEGLSVSPEKVRQTVNDAGRKQR
;
A
#
# COMPACT_ATOMS: atom_id res chain seq x y z
N MET A 1 -28.03 28.32 2.77
CA MET A 1 -27.52 27.76 4.04
C MET A 1 -26.11 27.22 3.80
N SER A 2 -25.08 28.02 4.09
CA SER A 2 -23.69 27.72 3.74
C SER A 2 -22.96 27.06 4.92
N PHE A 3 -22.66 25.77 4.81
CA PHE A 3 -21.85 25.03 5.79
C PHE A 3 -20.37 25.11 5.42
N TRP A 4 -19.69 26.20 5.84
CA TRP A 4 -18.24 26.24 5.84
C TRP A 4 -17.70 25.49 7.07
N SER A 5 -17.08 24.34 6.82
CA SER A 5 -16.34 23.58 7.82
C SER A 5 -15.07 24.34 8.19
N GLN A 6 -15.02 24.89 9.39
CA GLN A 6 -13.83 25.56 9.93
C GLN A 6 -12.71 24.54 10.12
N ASN A 7 -11.67 24.65 9.30
CA ASN A 7 -10.43 23.92 9.46
C ASN A 7 -9.69 24.49 10.68
N LYS A 8 -9.84 23.85 11.86
CA LYS A 8 -9.18 24.31 13.09
C LYS A 8 -7.65 24.23 12.92
N PRO A 9 -6.89 25.32 13.14
CA PRO A 9 -5.43 25.26 13.09
C PRO A 9 -4.91 24.33 14.18
N LYS A 10 -3.99 23.43 13.82
CA LYS A 10 -3.32 22.54 14.78
C LYS A 10 -2.53 23.40 15.77
N LYS A 11 -2.81 23.26 17.06
CA LYS A 11 -2.01 23.88 18.13
C LYS A 11 -0.53 23.47 17.95
N PRO A 12 0.45 24.40 18.02
CA PRO A 12 1.85 24.01 18.06
C PRO A 12 2.10 23.23 19.36
N ALA A 13 2.84 22.12 19.26
CA ALA A 13 3.21 21.31 20.42
C ALA A 13 4.05 22.15 21.38
N SER A 14 3.77 22.05 22.68
CA SER A 14 4.55 22.70 23.74
C SER A 14 6.04 22.33 23.62
N PRO A 15 6.97 23.25 23.92
CA PRO A 15 8.39 22.93 23.93
C PRO A 15 8.68 21.83 24.97
N PRO A 16 9.59 20.89 24.68
CA PRO A 16 9.91 19.79 25.58
C PRO A 16 10.55 20.35 26.86
N LEU A 17 10.01 19.96 28.01
CA LEU A 17 10.66 20.16 29.31
C LEU A 17 11.95 19.34 29.33
N ASP A 18 13.01 19.91 29.92
CA ASP A 18 14.35 19.37 30.11
C ASP A 18 14.36 18.16 31.06
N THR A 19 13.65 17.12 30.65
CA THR A 19 13.77 15.76 31.16
C THR A 19 14.62 15.08 30.11
N GLY A 20 15.77 14.51 30.47
CA GLY A 20 16.77 13.91 29.57
C GLY A 20 16.30 12.72 28.70
N GLN A 21 15.01 12.63 28.40
CA GLN A 21 14.42 11.74 27.42
C GLN A 21 14.64 12.32 26.02
N ALA A 22 15.57 11.71 25.28
CA ALA A 22 15.76 11.98 23.86
C ALA A 22 14.45 11.68 23.10
N VAL A 23 13.79 12.73 22.60
CA VAL A 23 12.61 12.57 21.74
C VAL A 23 13.06 11.93 20.43
N PRO A 24 12.47 10.80 20.00
CA PRO A 24 12.90 10.15 18.77
C PRO A 24 12.62 11.06 17.57
N VAL A 25 13.67 11.66 17.02
CA VAL A 25 13.59 12.47 15.80
C VAL A 25 13.10 11.57 14.67
N ARG A 26 11.93 11.90 14.13
CA ARG A 26 11.31 11.15 13.04
C ARG A 26 12.17 11.30 11.78
N ARG A 27 13.05 10.34 11.52
CA ARG A 27 13.93 10.33 10.33
C ARG A 27 13.08 10.38 9.06
N LYS A 28 13.34 11.35 8.18
CA LYS A 28 12.73 11.41 6.85
C LYS A 28 13.18 10.18 6.07
N ILE A 29 12.24 9.35 5.65
CA ILE A 29 12.53 8.15 4.85
C ILE A 29 12.81 8.62 3.42
N HIS A 30 14.09 8.72 3.04
CA HIS A 30 14.47 8.89 1.65
C HIS A 30 14.20 7.56 0.93
N ARG A 31 13.16 7.55 0.08
CA ARG A 31 12.91 6.42 -0.82
C ARG A 31 13.79 6.60 -2.04
N SER A 32 14.60 5.61 -2.36
CA SER A 32 15.30 5.58 -3.64
C SER A 32 14.26 5.64 -4.77
N PRO A 33 14.57 6.31 -5.90
CA PRO A 33 13.67 6.33 -7.05
C PRO A 33 13.33 4.91 -7.49
N PRO A 34 12.13 4.70 -8.05
CA PRO A 34 11.72 3.39 -8.52
C PRO A 34 12.64 2.96 -9.68
N ILE A 35 13.40 1.90 -9.46
CA ILE A 35 14.23 1.30 -10.50
C ILE A 35 13.36 0.66 -11.57
N ALA A 36 13.73 0.92 -12.83
CA ALA A 36 13.11 0.33 -14.01
C ALA A 36 13.13 -1.20 -13.95
N PHE A 37 12.12 -1.82 -14.53
CA PHE A 37 12.00 -3.27 -14.52
C PHE A 37 13.15 -3.95 -15.26
N GLU A 38 13.55 -3.41 -16.40
CA GLU A 38 14.66 -3.88 -17.23
C GLU A 38 15.98 -3.92 -16.44
N ALA A 39 16.27 -2.88 -15.66
CA ALA A 39 17.46 -2.83 -14.82
C ALA A 39 17.48 -3.95 -13.76
N LYS A 40 16.32 -4.43 -13.28
CA LYS A 40 16.25 -5.57 -12.38
C LYS A 40 16.49 -6.89 -13.08
N GLN A 41 16.06 -7.02 -14.35
CA GLN A 41 16.31 -8.21 -15.14
C GLN A 41 17.80 -8.31 -15.47
N LEU A 42 18.40 -7.23 -15.95
CA LEU A 42 19.85 -7.14 -16.18
C LEU A 42 20.66 -7.44 -14.91
N ALA A 43 20.20 -6.96 -13.75
CA ALA A 43 20.84 -7.29 -12.47
C ALA A 43 20.89 -8.80 -12.21
N ILE A 44 19.84 -9.54 -12.56
CA ILE A 44 19.77 -10.98 -12.30
C ILE A 44 20.58 -11.76 -13.32
N GLU A 45 20.47 -11.39 -14.60
CA GLU A 45 21.30 -11.97 -15.66
C GLU A 45 22.79 -11.80 -15.36
N ALA A 46 23.21 -10.62 -14.88
CA ALA A 46 24.59 -10.39 -14.47
C ALA A 46 25.03 -11.32 -13.33
N ILE A 47 24.17 -11.53 -12.31
CA ILE A 47 24.45 -12.44 -11.20
C ILE A 47 24.48 -13.90 -11.67
N ASP A 48 23.58 -14.30 -12.57
CA ASP A 48 23.56 -15.65 -13.15
C ASP A 48 24.80 -15.92 -14.00
N CYS A 49 25.36 -14.88 -14.63
CA CYS A 49 26.67 -14.91 -15.29
C CYS A 49 27.87 -14.90 -14.33
N GLY A 50 27.65 -14.84 -13.02
CA GLY A 50 28.70 -14.90 -11.99
C GLY A 50 29.25 -13.56 -11.51
N ALA A 51 28.59 -12.44 -11.83
CA ALA A 51 28.98 -11.13 -11.28
C ALA A 51 28.77 -11.06 -9.76
N ASP A 52 29.58 -10.23 -9.08
CA ASP A 52 29.39 -10.01 -7.64
C ASP A 52 28.19 -9.11 -7.35
N ARG A 53 27.52 -9.39 -6.22
CA ARG A 53 26.32 -8.66 -5.79
C ARG A 53 26.63 -7.24 -5.37
N GLN A 54 27.83 -6.96 -4.82
CA GLN A 54 28.20 -5.60 -4.43
C GLN A 54 28.43 -4.73 -5.65
N ASP A 55 29.13 -5.26 -6.66
CA ASP A 55 29.43 -4.55 -7.90
C ASP A 55 28.14 -4.18 -8.65
N VAL A 56 27.23 -5.15 -8.83
CA VAL A 56 25.91 -4.91 -9.46
C VAL A 56 25.10 -3.89 -8.65
N ALA A 57 25.17 -3.94 -7.32
CA ALA A 57 24.48 -2.98 -6.47
C ALA A 57 25.04 -1.57 -6.61
N GLN A 58 26.36 -1.43 -6.70
CA GLN A 58 27.04 -0.15 -6.88
C GLN A 58 26.70 0.48 -8.23
N VAL A 59 26.73 -0.29 -9.31
CA VAL A 59 26.35 0.16 -10.66
C VAL A 59 24.91 0.67 -10.70
N LEU A 60 23.99 -0.03 -10.04
CA LEU A 60 22.57 0.32 -10.00
C LEU A 60 22.21 1.36 -8.92
N GLY A 61 23.17 1.80 -8.11
CA GLY A 61 22.93 2.74 -7.00
C GLY A 61 21.98 2.19 -5.93
N VAL A 62 21.95 0.86 -5.74
CA VAL A 62 21.13 0.19 -4.72
C VAL A 62 21.99 -0.38 -3.61
N LYS A 63 21.33 -0.74 -2.50
CA LYS A 63 21.98 -1.52 -1.45
C LYS A 63 22.06 -2.98 -1.91
N SER A 64 23.15 -3.67 -1.56
CA SER A 64 23.33 -5.11 -1.82
C SER A 64 22.18 -5.96 -1.28
N ASN A 65 21.59 -5.59 -0.15
CA ASN A 65 20.40 -6.26 0.39
C ASN A 65 19.20 -6.20 -0.58
N THR A 66 19.07 -5.13 -1.37
CA THR A 66 18.03 -5.02 -2.41
C THR A 66 18.23 -6.06 -3.50
N ILE A 67 19.46 -6.30 -3.95
CA ILE A 67 19.79 -7.35 -4.92
C ILE A 67 19.41 -8.72 -4.37
N SER A 68 19.76 -9.03 -3.12
CA SER A 68 19.37 -10.28 -2.45
C SER A 68 17.84 -10.49 -2.42
N THR A 69 17.06 -9.42 -2.20
CA THR A 69 15.59 -9.52 -2.23
C THR A 69 15.04 -9.76 -3.64
N TRP A 70 15.69 -9.24 -4.68
CA TRP A 70 15.30 -9.49 -6.07
C TRP A 70 15.59 -10.92 -6.47
N ILE A 71 16.79 -11.44 -6.17
CA ILE A 71 17.16 -12.84 -6.41
C ILE A 71 16.16 -13.77 -5.72
N LYS A 72 15.86 -13.55 -4.44
CA LYS A 72 14.87 -14.36 -3.72
C LYS A 72 13.48 -14.29 -4.38
N SER A 73 13.04 -13.09 -4.76
CA SER A 73 11.73 -12.91 -5.40
C SER A 73 11.66 -13.57 -6.77
N TYR A 74 12.76 -13.55 -7.51
CA TYR A 74 12.91 -14.22 -8.81
C TYR A 74 12.89 -15.73 -8.66
N ASN A 75 13.62 -16.29 -7.69
CA ASN A 75 13.62 -17.73 -7.44
C ASN A 75 12.22 -18.24 -7.01
N GLU A 76 11.44 -17.44 -6.27
CA GLU A 76 10.10 -17.84 -5.83
C GLU A 76 9.02 -17.71 -6.90
N LYS A 77 9.11 -16.70 -7.78
CA LYS A 77 7.98 -16.28 -8.66
C LYS A 77 8.38 -16.00 -10.10
N GLY A 78 9.63 -16.26 -10.45
CA GLY A 78 10.25 -15.88 -11.71
C GLY A 78 10.21 -14.37 -11.94
N ILE A 79 10.08 -14.00 -13.21
CA ILE A 79 10.00 -12.62 -13.70
C ILE A 79 8.91 -11.80 -12.97
N ARG A 80 7.77 -12.43 -12.62
CA ARG A 80 6.67 -11.77 -11.88
C ARG A 80 7.08 -11.33 -10.46
N GLY A 81 8.12 -11.95 -9.89
CA GLY A 81 8.66 -11.60 -8.58
C GLY A 81 9.34 -10.23 -8.55
N LEU A 82 9.86 -9.76 -9.69
CA LEU A 82 10.57 -8.49 -9.83
C LEU A 82 9.67 -7.28 -10.04
N CYS A 83 8.42 -7.55 -10.45
CA CYS A 83 7.40 -6.54 -10.57
C CYS A 83 7.19 -5.85 -9.21
N CYS A 84 7.10 -4.51 -9.23
CA CYS A 84 6.85 -3.73 -8.03
C CYS A 84 5.59 -4.24 -7.34
N LYS A 85 5.70 -4.68 -6.08
CA LYS A 85 4.53 -5.11 -5.30
C LYS A 85 3.60 -3.89 -5.16
N PRO A 86 2.36 -3.93 -5.69
CA PRO A 86 1.45 -2.81 -5.52
C PRO A 86 1.00 -2.75 -4.06
N SER A 87 1.25 -1.61 -3.42
CA SER A 87 0.89 -1.26 -2.04
C SER A 87 1.53 -2.07 -0.89
N GLY A 88 1.89 -1.36 0.18
CA GLY A 88 2.46 -1.95 1.40
C GLY A 88 1.47 -2.83 2.16
N LYS A 89 1.97 -3.77 2.97
CA LYS A 89 1.17 -4.78 3.70
C LYS A 89 -0.01 -4.18 4.47
N LYS A 90 0.18 -3.01 5.10
CA LYS A 90 -0.89 -2.29 5.82
C LYS A 90 -2.02 -1.84 4.89
N VAL A 91 -1.68 -1.26 3.74
CA VAL A 91 -2.65 -0.80 2.74
C VAL A 91 -3.44 -1.99 2.19
N ARG A 92 -2.76 -3.10 1.87
CA ARG A 92 -3.43 -4.34 1.44
C ARG A 92 -4.43 -4.84 2.47
N LYS A 93 -4.03 -4.94 3.74
CA LYS A 93 -4.92 -5.37 4.83
C LYS A 93 -6.14 -4.47 4.96
N GLN A 94 -5.95 -3.16 4.89
CA GLN A 94 -7.05 -2.19 4.96
C GLN A 94 -8.01 -2.36 3.77
N CYS A 95 -7.49 -2.52 2.54
CA CYS A 95 -8.33 -2.78 1.37
C CYS A 95 -9.10 -4.10 1.50
N THR A 96 -8.46 -5.19 1.95
CA THR A 96 -9.15 -6.49 2.11
C THR A 96 -10.22 -6.45 3.18
N GLU A 97 -9.99 -5.74 4.29
CA GLU A 97 -11.01 -5.58 5.33
C GLU A 97 -12.19 -4.72 4.86
N LEU A 98 -11.91 -3.65 4.11
CA LEU A 98 -12.96 -2.84 3.47
C LEU A 98 -13.78 -3.68 2.47
N GLU A 99 -13.13 -4.51 1.65
CA GLU A 99 -13.80 -5.37 0.66
C GLU A 99 -14.69 -6.42 1.33
N LYS A 100 -14.23 -7.06 2.41
CA LYS A 100 -15.04 -8.01 3.19
C LYS A 100 -16.30 -7.36 3.76
N ARG A 101 -16.19 -6.14 4.29
CA ARG A 101 -17.32 -5.40 4.88
C ARG A 101 -18.36 -5.03 3.82
N ILE A 102 -17.91 -4.59 2.64
CA ILE A 102 -18.79 -4.33 1.50
C ILE A 102 -19.59 -5.59 1.12
N LEU A 103 -18.94 -6.76 1.13
CA LEU A 103 -19.60 -8.04 0.82
C LEU A 103 -20.56 -8.49 1.92
N ALA A 104 -20.21 -8.32 3.19
CA ALA A 104 -21.10 -8.63 4.31
C ALA A 104 -22.41 -7.83 4.21
N HIS A 105 -22.33 -6.50 4.03
CA HIS A 105 -23.50 -5.65 3.85
C HIS A 105 -24.35 -6.02 2.63
N ARG A 106 -23.72 -6.45 1.53
CA ARG A 106 -24.45 -6.92 0.34
C ARG A 106 -25.19 -8.23 0.59
N THR A 107 -24.61 -9.11 1.41
CA THR A 107 -25.17 -10.42 1.77
C THR A 107 -26.34 -10.27 2.75
N ASP A 108 -26.17 -9.44 3.76
CA ASP A 108 -27.18 -9.19 4.80
C ASP A 108 -28.41 -8.45 4.25
N LYS A 109 -28.23 -7.61 3.21
CA LYS A 109 -29.31 -6.78 2.64
C LYS A 109 -29.29 -6.75 1.10
N PRO A 110 -29.76 -7.81 0.41
CA PRO A 110 -29.71 -7.90 -1.05
C PRO A 110 -30.55 -6.82 -1.77
N LYS A 111 -31.56 -6.25 -1.09
CA LYS A 111 -32.40 -5.15 -1.59
C LYS A 111 -31.71 -3.78 -1.57
N HIS A 112 -30.58 -3.63 -0.84
CA HIS A 112 -29.89 -2.35 -0.74
C HIS A 112 -29.01 -2.12 -1.98
N GLY A 113 -29.30 -1.05 -2.71
CA GLY A 113 -28.46 -0.60 -3.83
C GLY A 113 -27.11 -0.05 -3.35
N VAL A 114 -26.17 0.09 -4.28
CA VAL A 114 -24.78 0.55 -4.04
C VAL A 114 -24.70 1.79 -3.15
N ARG A 115 -25.58 2.77 -3.37
CA ARG A 115 -25.62 4.03 -2.61
C ARG A 115 -26.03 3.81 -1.15
N ARG A 116 -26.99 2.92 -0.89
CA ARG A 116 -27.43 2.58 0.46
C ARG A 116 -26.35 1.84 1.24
N ILE A 117 -25.62 0.92 0.60
CA ILE A 117 -24.47 0.24 1.22
C ILE A 117 -23.38 1.26 1.61
N SER A 118 -23.09 2.22 0.73
CA SER A 118 -22.13 3.30 1.03
C SER A 118 -22.58 4.16 2.22
N ASP A 119 -23.86 4.51 2.28
CA ASP A 119 -24.41 5.33 3.37
C ASP A 119 -24.42 4.56 4.70
N GLU A 120 -24.75 3.26 4.69
CA GLU A 120 -24.72 2.42 5.89
C GLU A 120 -23.30 2.22 6.43
N LEU A 121 -22.31 1.98 5.55
CA LEU A 121 -20.90 1.92 5.92
C LEU A 121 -20.41 3.23 6.54
N ARG A 122 -20.91 4.37 6.03
CA ARG A 122 -20.60 5.70 6.58
C ARG A 122 -21.25 5.93 7.94
N MET A 123 -22.51 5.55 8.10
CA MET A 123 -23.30 5.82 9.31
C MET A 123 -22.94 4.91 10.48
N HIS A 124 -22.80 3.60 10.24
CA HIS A 124 -22.59 2.62 11.31
C HIS A 124 -21.11 2.36 11.60
N GLU A 125 -20.25 2.39 10.59
CA GLU A 125 -18.83 2.02 10.75
C GLU A 125 -17.87 3.22 10.66
N GLY A 126 -18.38 4.41 10.33
CA GLY A 126 -17.56 5.61 10.12
C GLY A 126 -16.62 5.48 8.91
N LEU A 127 -16.87 4.53 8.00
CA LEU A 127 -16.04 4.27 6.83
C LEU A 127 -16.59 5.02 5.63
N SER A 128 -15.92 6.10 5.24
CA SER A 128 -16.24 6.82 4.01
C SER A 128 -15.68 6.07 2.81
N VAL A 129 -16.49 5.23 2.19
CA VAL A 129 -16.17 4.53 0.94
C VAL A 129 -16.91 5.21 -0.20
N SER A 130 -16.26 5.41 -1.36
CA SER A 130 -16.95 5.93 -2.54
C SER A 130 -17.95 4.90 -3.08
N PRO A 131 -19.15 5.32 -3.53
CA PRO A 131 -20.12 4.43 -4.16
C PRO A 131 -19.54 3.64 -5.34
N GLU A 132 -18.61 4.23 -6.10
CA GLU A 132 -17.96 3.53 -7.22
C GLU A 132 -17.05 2.40 -6.73
N LYS A 133 -16.38 2.57 -5.58
CA LYS A 133 -15.57 1.51 -4.98
C LYS A 133 -16.43 0.35 -4.48
N VAL A 134 -17.63 0.63 -3.97
CA VAL A 134 -18.63 -0.39 -3.61
C VAL A 134 -19.05 -1.16 -4.86
N ARG A 135 -19.43 -0.46 -5.94
CA ARG A 135 -19.82 -1.08 -7.23
C ARG A 135 -18.71 -1.96 -7.81
N GLN A 136 -17.49 -1.44 -7.86
CA GLN A 136 -16.33 -2.18 -8.36
C GLN A 136 -16.09 -3.46 -7.55
N THR A 137 -16.11 -3.36 -6.21
CA THR A 137 -15.89 -4.51 -5.33
C THR A 137 -16.97 -5.59 -5.50
N VAL A 138 -18.23 -5.18 -5.63
CA VAL A 138 -19.36 -6.11 -5.87
C VAL A 138 -19.23 -6.80 -7.23
N ASN A 139 -18.86 -6.07 -8.27
CA ASN A 139 -18.67 -6.63 -9.61
C ASN A 139 -17.45 -7.56 -9.68
N ASP A 140 -16.34 -7.17 -9.04
CA ASP A 140 -15.11 -7.98 -8.97
C ASP A 140 -15.35 -9.29 -8.20
N ALA A 141 -16.14 -9.25 -7.12
CA ALA A 141 -16.54 -10.45 -6.39
C ALA A 141 -17.44 -11.36 -7.23
N GLY A 142 -18.43 -10.80 -7.94
CA GLY A 142 -19.28 -11.58 -8.85
C GLY A 142 -18.52 -12.26 -9.99
N ARG A 143 -17.43 -11.65 -10.47
CA ARG A 143 -16.53 -12.27 -11.46
C ARG A 143 -15.71 -13.44 -10.92
N LYS A 144 -15.43 -13.47 -9.62
CA LYS A 144 -14.65 -14.54 -8.97
C LYS A 144 -15.48 -15.77 -8.60
N GLN A 145 -16.80 -15.66 -8.66
CA GLN A 145 -17.74 -16.72 -8.27
C GLN A 145 -18.27 -17.54 -9.48
N ARG A 146 -17.78 -17.24 -10.68
CA ARG A 146 -18.02 -17.97 -11.94
C ARG A 146 -16.77 -18.72 -12.35
#